data_AF-A0AAD9BVD2-F1
#
_entry.id   AF-A0AAD9BVD2-F1
#
_cell.length_a   1.000
_cell.length_b   1.000
_cell.length_c   1.000
_cell.angle_alpha   90.00
_cell.angle_beta   90.00
_cell.angle_gamma   90.00
#
_symmetry.space_group_name_H-M   'P 1'
#
loop_
_entity.id
_entity.type
_entity.pdbx_description
1 polymer ?
#
loop_
_entity_poly.entity_id
_entity_poly.type
_entity_poly.pdbx_seq_one_letter_code
_entity_poly.pdbx_strand_id
1 'polypeptide(L)'
;MRFGQPLVFDMSYDSNMARRELENTVHQLMEVEGWNRRATEPYNLHLCNLQVDGTYQKELLKQYGADVWDRILINSSDKHYIDLFPREQLVYLTADSPNIFRTFDPSKVYIIGALVDRSIQSGLSLANAKRLNLATARLPLDQYLHWEIGAKNLTLDQMIRIMLSIKETGKWEEALKFVPKRKYDGFHHERAQQEIPKNRVKRDTNYRPRQDGERPFRSGERNGERTFKNEGQSLYKTHKESGFSGRDRMAGMPGDREKISQPSATRVRTSFKSNIEGRRNDGKGKVWWNDE
;
A
#
# COMPACT_ATOMS: atom_id res chain seq x y z
N MET A 1 4.31 -4.84 21.04
CA MET A 1 3.62 -3.89 21.95
C MET A 1 2.44 -4.59 22.61
N ARG A 2 2.01 -4.21 23.83
CA ARG A 2 0.75 -4.70 24.44
C ARG A 2 -0.42 -3.72 24.33
N PHE A 3 -0.14 -2.48 23.92
CA PHE A 3 -1.09 -1.39 23.78
C PHE A 3 -0.87 -0.76 22.39
N GLY A 4 -1.94 -0.25 21.78
CA GLY A 4 -1.96 0.21 20.38
C GLY A 4 -3.06 -0.49 19.58
N GLN A 5 -3.57 0.18 18.54
CA GLN A 5 -4.65 -0.35 17.71
C GLN A 5 -4.22 -1.66 17.01
N PRO A 6 -5.03 -2.73 17.00
CA PRO A 6 -4.68 -3.96 16.32
C PRO A 6 -4.70 -3.83 14.79
N LEU A 7 -3.67 -4.36 14.12
CA LEU A 7 -3.67 -4.62 12.69
C LEU A 7 -3.29 -6.09 12.48
N VAL A 8 -4.15 -6.84 11.81
CA VAL A 8 -4.02 -8.28 11.60
C VAL A 8 -3.46 -8.58 10.22
N PHE A 9 -2.46 -9.45 10.16
CA PHE A 9 -2.09 -10.18 8.95
C PHE A 9 -2.59 -11.63 9.08
N ASP A 10 -3.41 -12.04 8.12
CA ASP A 10 -3.99 -13.38 8.05
C ASP A 10 -3.02 -14.33 7.33
N MET A 11 -2.47 -15.30 8.08
CA MET A 11 -1.46 -16.25 7.61
C MET A 11 -2.06 -17.54 7.02
N SER A 12 -3.34 -17.55 6.62
CA SER A 12 -4.04 -18.73 6.07
C SER A 12 -3.71 -19.09 4.61
N TYR A 13 -2.71 -18.45 3.98
CA TYR A 13 -2.50 -18.49 2.52
C TYR A 13 -1.26 -19.26 2.04
N ASP A 14 -0.59 -20.03 2.89
CA ASP A 14 0.63 -20.75 2.48
C ASP A 14 0.37 -21.81 1.41
N SER A 15 -0.75 -22.55 1.50
CA SER A 15 -1.17 -23.50 0.48
C SER A 15 -1.49 -22.86 -0.89
N ASN A 16 -1.66 -21.54 -0.94
CA ASN A 16 -1.97 -20.77 -2.15
C ASN A 16 -0.73 -20.19 -2.85
N MET A 17 0.48 -20.49 -2.38
CA MET A 17 1.72 -19.89 -2.87
C MET A 17 2.80 -20.91 -3.20
N ALA A 18 3.54 -20.67 -4.28
CA ALA A 18 4.81 -21.35 -4.49
C ALA A 18 5.83 -20.93 -3.42
N ARG A 19 6.85 -21.77 -3.18
CA ARG A 19 7.91 -21.49 -2.19
C ARG A 19 8.50 -20.08 -2.28
N ARG A 20 8.78 -19.59 -3.50
CA ARG A 20 9.36 -18.24 -3.72
C ARG A 20 8.37 -17.10 -3.46
N GLU A 21 7.07 -17.36 -3.56
CA GLU A 21 6.00 -16.42 -3.19
C GLU A 21 5.85 -16.34 -1.67
N LEU A 22 5.99 -17.47 -0.97
CA LEU A 22 6.05 -17.50 0.49
C LEU A 22 7.30 -16.80 1.04
N GLU A 23 8.49 -17.07 0.47
CA GLU A 23 9.75 -16.38 0.80
C GLU A 23 9.60 -14.85 0.60
N ASN A 24 8.98 -14.42 -0.51
CA ASN A 24 8.66 -13.00 -0.76
C ASN A 24 7.66 -12.43 0.26
N THR A 25 6.64 -13.22 0.67
CA THR A 25 5.63 -12.79 1.65
C THR A 25 6.27 -12.55 3.01
N VAL A 26 7.16 -13.45 3.44
CA VAL A 26 7.93 -13.26 4.68
C VAL A 26 8.82 -12.02 4.60
N HIS A 27 9.53 -11.80 3.49
CA HIS A 27 10.32 -10.59 3.31
C HIS A 27 9.48 -9.29 3.40
N GLN A 28 8.27 -9.27 2.83
CA GLN A 28 7.38 -8.13 2.98
C GLN A 28 6.83 -7.98 4.41
N LEU A 29 6.62 -9.07 5.16
CA LEU A 29 6.27 -9.00 6.58
C LEU A 29 7.41 -8.45 7.45
N MET A 30 8.67 -8.66 7.05
CA MET A 30 9.83 -8.03 7.70
C MET A 30 9.86 -6.52 7.45
N GLU A 31 9.55 -6.08 6.23
CA GLU A 31 9.34 -4.66 5.93
C GLU A 31 8.17 -4.09 6.74
N VAL A 32 7.05 -4.80 6.88
CA VAL A 32 5.92 -4.40 7.72
C VAL A 32 6.33 -4.14 9.16
N GLU A 33 7.08 -5.07 9.77
CA GLU A 33 7.61 -4.88 11.12
C GLU A 33 8.52 -3.65 11.18
N GLY A 34 9.45 -3.51 10.24
CA GLY A 34 10.39 -2.40 10.18
C GLY A 34 9.73 -1.02 10.02
N TRP A 35 8.73 -0.90 9.14
CA TRP A 35 7.95 0.34 8.97
C TRP A 35 7.14 0.67 10.22
N ASN A 36 6.49 -0.33 10.81
CA ASN A 36 5.71 -0.14 12.03
C ASN A 36 6.60 0.28 13.21
N ARG A 37 7.78 -0.33 13.39
CA ARG A 37 8.74 -0.01 14.46
C ARG A 37 9.25 1.44 14.41
N ARG A 38 9.23 2.08 13.24
CA ARG A 38 9.69 3.46 13.02
C ARG A 38 8.56 4.49 13.01
N ALA A 39 7.30 4.06 13.08
CA ALA A 39 6.16 4.98 13.10
C ALA A 39 6.06 5.71 14.44
N THR A 40 5.64 6.98 14.39
CA THR A 40 5.25 7.76 15.58
C THR A 40 4.19 7.03 16.40
N GLU A 41 3.23 6.45 15.68
CA GLU A 41 1.97 5.96 16.21
C GLU A 41 1.70 4.51 15.71
N PRO A 42 2.52 3.53 16.15
CA PRO A 42 2.56 2.18 15.59
C PRO A 42 1.29 1.37 15.86
N TYR A 43 1.01 0.42 14.98
CA TYR A 43 0.02 -0.62 15.24
C TYR A 43 0.56 -1.67 16.23
N ASN A 44 -0.37 -2.24 16.97
CA ASN A 44 -0.19 -3.54 17.60
C ASN A 44 -0.36 -4.62 16.51
N LEU A 45 0.74 -5.08 15.93
CA LEU A 45 0.72 -6.06 14.84
C LEU A 45 0.36 -7.47 15.36
N HIS A 46 -0.56 -8.13 14.68
CA HIS A 46 -0.94 -9.53 14.93
C HIS A 46 -0.74 -10.39 13.68
N LEU A 47 -0.04 -11.52 13.81
CA LEU A 47 0.00 -12.57 12.79
C LEU A 47 -0.92 -13.70 13.26
N CYS A 48 -2.12 -13.79 12.68
CA CYS A 48 -3.13 -14.78 13.06
C CYS A 48 -3.13 -15.96 12.08
N ASN A 49 -3.68 -17.11 12.47
CA ASN A 49 -3.60 -18.37 11.72
C ASN A 49 -2.16 -18.87 11.47
N LEU A 50 -1.15 -18.37 12.21
CA LEU A 50 0.25 -18.75 12.04
C LEU A 50 0.50 -20.15 12.62
N GLN A 51 0.39 -21.17 11.78
CA GLN A 51 0.51 -22.57 12.20
C GLN A 51 1.88 -22.89 12.80
N VAL A 52 1.86 -23.62 13.92
CA VAL A 52 3.07 -24.12 14.58
C VAL A 52 3.75 -25.14 13.67
N ASP A 53 5.07 -24.99 13.49
CA ASP A 53 5.88 -25.70 12.49
C ASP A 53 5.37 -25.54 11.04
N GLY A 54 4.52 -24.53 10.80
CA GLY A 54 4.04 -24.15 9.47
C GLY A 54 5.15 -23.58 8.58
N THR A 55 4.88 -23.53 7.28
CA THR A 55 5.80 -23.00 6.26
C THR A 55 6.20 -21.55 6.54
N TYR A 56 5.24 -20.68 6.87
CA TYR A 56 5.50 -19.30 7.30
C TYR A 56 6.39 -19.22 8.54
N GLN A 57 6.08 -19.97 9.60
CA GLN A 57 6.84 -19.89 10.84
C GLN A 57 8.29 -20.33 10.64
N LYS A 58 8.50 -21.41 9.87
CA LYS A 58 9.84 -21.89 9.50
C LYS A 58 10.64 -20.87 8.72
N GLU A 59 10.03 -20.19 7.76
CA GLU A 59 10.71 -19.16 6.97
C GLU A 59 10.94 -17.87 7.78
N LEU A 60 10.00 -17.45 8.64
CA LEU A 60 10.17 -16.33 9.58
C LEU A 60 11.33 -16.58 10.55
N LEU A 61 11.40 -17.77 11.15
CA LEU A 61 12.51 -18.18 12.03
C LEU A 61 13.85 -18.25 11.28
N LYS A 62 13.85 -18.65 10.01
CA LYS A 62 15.05 -18.67 9.15
C LYS A 62 15.55 -17.27 8.82
N GLN A 63 14.68 -16.30 8.61
CA GLN A 63 15.06 -14.93 8.25
C GLN A 63 15.43 -14.05 9.46
N TYR A 64 14.69 -14.17 10.57
CA TYR A 64 15.00 -13.42 11.79
C TYR A 64 16.06 -14.11 12.67
N GLY A 65 16.10 -15.45 12.68
CA GLY A 65 16.70 -16.21 13.78
C GLY A 65 15.78 -16.27 15.00
N ALA A 66 15.86 -17.34 15.79
CA ALA A 66 14.98 -17.57 16.94
C ALA A 66 15.09 -16.45 17.99
N ASP A 67 16.31 -16.02 18.33
CA ASP A 67 16.54 -14.99 19.36
C ASP A 67 15.95 -13.61 19.02
N VAL A 68 15.85 -13.29 17.74
CA VAL A 68 15.24 -12.03 17.26
C VAL A 68 13.73 -12.20 17.14
N TRP A 69 13.27 -13.35 16.63
CA TRP A 69 11.85 -13.69 16.53
C TRP A 69 11.13 -13.63 17.89
N ASP A 70 11.79 -14.06 18.96
CA ASP A 70 11.24 -13.99 20.33
C ASP A 70 11.24 -12.56 20.93
N ARG A 71 11.90 -11.58 20.26
CA ARG A 71 12.04 -10.19 20.72
C ARG A 71 11.31 -9.16 19.86
N ILE A 72 10.95 -9.47 18.61
CA ILE A 72 10.20 -8.54 17.74
C ILE A 72 8.85 -8.19 18.35
N LEU A 73 8.36 -6.97 18.08
CA LEU A 73 7.18 -6.40 18.74
C LEU A 73 5.84 -6.84 18.09
N ILE A 74 5.77 -8.09 17.64
CA ILE A 74 4.63 -8.71 16.94
C ILE A 74 3.94 -9.76 17.83
N ASN A 75 2.61 -9.77 17.82
CA ASN A 75 1.82 -10.82 18.45
C ASN A 75 1.51 -11.94 17.44
N SER A 76 2.21 -13.06 17.53
CA SER A 76 1.92 -14.27 16.73
C SER A 76 0.87 -15.17 17.40
N SER A 77 -0.08 -15.72 16.66
CA SER A 77 -0.95 -16.81 17.12
C SER A 77 -1.35 -17.74 15.99
N ASP A 78 -1.39 -19.03 16.32
CA ASP A 78 -2.02 -20.13 15.61
C ASP A 78 -3.54 -20.01 15.46
N LYS A 79 -4.20 -19.28 16.37
CA LYS A 79 -5.65 -19.06 16.39
C LYS A 79 -6.16 -18.16 15.27
N HIS A 80 -7.44 -18.32 14.95
CA HIS A 80 -8.14 -17.47 14.02
C HIS A 80 -8.43 -16.11 14.64
N TYR A 81 -8.33 -15.05 13.85
CA TYR A 81 -8.57 -13.66 14.32
C TYR A 81 -10.02 -13.40 14.79
N ILE A 82 -10.96 -14.30 14.49
CA ILE A 82 -12.35 -14.23 15.00
C ILE A 82 -12.45 -14.74 16.45
N ASP A 83 -11.48 -15.53 16.92
CA ASP A 83 -11.40 -16.03 18.29
C ASP A 83 -10.60 -15.05 19.20
N LEU A 84 -9.97 -14.05 18.59
CA LEU A 84 -9.08 -13.07 19.24
C LEU A 84 -9.69 -11.66 19.32
N PHE A 85 -10.61 -11.31 18.43
CA PHE A 85 -11.22 -9.98 18.33
C PHE A 85 -12.74 -10.06 18.14
N PRO A 86 -13.52 -9.10 18.67
CA PRO A 86 -14.95 -9.02 18.43
C PRO A 86 -15.26 -8.90 16.93
N ARG A 87 -16.14 -9.75 16.43
CA ARG A 87 -16.39 -9.93 14.98
C ARG A 87 -16.90 -8.65 14.30
N GLU A 88 -17.69 -7.86 15.01
CA GLU A 88 -18.24 -6.56 14.61
C GLU A 88 -17.19 -5.44 14.50
N GLN A 89 -15.99 -5.66 15.05
CA GLN A 89 -14.84 -4.77 14.88
C GLN A 89 -13.96 -5.17 13.69
N LEU A 90 -14.08 -6.39 13.17
CA LEU A 90 -13.23 -6.91 12.09
C LEU A 90 -13.64 -6.34 10.72
N VAL A 91 -12.67 -5.76 10.01
CA VAL A 91 -12.82 -5.30 8.61
C VAL A 91 -11.72 -5.92 7.76
N TYR A 92 -12.10 -6.81 6.83
CA TYR A 92 -11.15 -7.44 5.91
C TYR A 92 -10.85 -6.53 4.72
N LEU A 93 -9.60 -6.11 4.58
CA LEU A 93 -9.12 -5.29 3.47
C LEU A 93 -8.76 -6.17 2.27
N THR A 94 -9.45 -5.98 1.16
CA THR A 94 -9.23 -6.73 -0.09
C THR A 94 -9.62 -5.90 -1.31
N ALA A 95 -8.82 -5.94 -2.37
CA ALA A 95 -9.02 -5.16 -3.59
C ALA A 95 -10.34 -5.50 -4.29
N ASP A 96 -10.81 -6.76 -4.17
CA ASP A 96 -12.04 -7.25 -4.81
C ASP A 96 -13.32 -6.82 -4.06
N SER A 97 -13.22 -6.19 -2.87
CA SER A 97 -14.39 -5.79 -2.08
C SER A 97 -15.27 -4.77 -2.83
N PRO A 98 -16.61 -4.90 -2.81
CA PRO A 98 -17.51 -3.90 -3.40
C PRO A 98 -17.50 -2.58 -2.61
N ASN A 99 -17.28 -2.65 -1.29
CA ASN A 99 -17.31 -1.49 -0.41
C ASN A 99 -15.98 -0.72 -0.45
N ILE A 100 -16.05 0.60 -0.42
CA ILE A 100 -14.88 1.50 -0.41
C ILE A 100 -14.52 1.85 1.04
N PHE A 101 -13.24 1.77 1.39
CA PHE A 101 -12.71 2.24 2.67
C PHE A 101 -12.64 3.77 2.63
N ARG A 102 -13.68 4.44 3.16
CA ARG A 102 -13.80 5.91 3.10
C ARG A 102 -13.05 6.62 4.22
N THR A 103 -13.23 6.18 5.46
CA THR A 103 -12.71 6.85 6.66
C THR A 103 -12.10 5.83 7.59
N PHE A 104 -10.92 6.14 8.13
CA PHE A 104 -10.28 5.32 9.15
C PHE A 104 -11.06 5.38 10.47
N ASP A 105 -11.31 4.22 11.09
CA ASP A 105 -12.05 4.09 12.33
C ASP A 105 -11.14 3.42 13.38
N PRO A 106 -10.76 4.13 14.46
CA PRO A 106 -9.88 3.58 15.50
C PRO A 106 -10.53 2.46 16.34
N SER A 107 -11.86 2.29 16.25
CA SER A 107 -12.58 1.19 16.90
C SER A 107 -12.55 -0.13 16.13
N LYS A 108 -12.03 -0.13 14.89
CA LYS A 108 -11.95 -1.32 14.02
C LYS A 108 -10.58 -1.97 14.06
N VAL A 109 -10.61 -3.28 13.85
CA VAL A 109 -9.45 -4.14 13.63
C VAL A 109 -9.42 -4.49 12.15
N TYR A 110 -8.44 -3.94 11.44
CA TYR A 110 -8.26 -4.19 10.02
C TYR A 110 -7.47 -5.48 9.80
N ILE A 111 -7.89 -6.28 8.81
CA ILE A 111 -7.24 -7.53 8.43
C ILE A 111 -6.68 -7.40 7.01
N ILE A 112 -5.43 -7.78 6.80
CA ILE A 112 -4.76 -7.87 5.50
C ILE A 112 -4.39 -9.35 5.28
N GLY A 113 -4.68 -9.90 4.11
CA GLY A 113 -4.20 -11.25 3.77
C GLY A 113 -2.69 -11.25 3.57
N ALA A 114 -1.94 -12.09 4.30
CA ALA A 114 -0.52 -12.28 4.07
C ALA A 114 -0.30 -13.17 2.83
N LEU A 115 -0.50 -12.60 1.65
CA LEU A 115 -0.45 -13.30 0.36
C LEU A 115 0.30 -12.44 -0.66
N VAL A 116 1.30 -13.02 -1.32
CA VAL A 116 2.01 -12.41 -2.45
C VAL A 116 1.96 -13.36 -3.62
N ASP A 117 1.07 -13.10 -4.57
CA ASP A 117 0.90 -13.91 -5.77
C ASP A 117 1.51 -13.24 -7.01
N ARG A 118 2.13 -14.05 -7.88
CA ARG A 118 2.61 -13.60 -9.21
C ARG A 118 1.48 -13.55 -10.22
N SER A 119 0.54 -14.49 -10.11
CA SER A 119 -0.70 -14.56 -10.87
C SER A 119 -1.86 -14.32 -9.91
N ILE A 120 -2.56 -13.20 -10.08
CA ILE A 120 -3.51 -12.70 -9.09
C ILE A 120 -4.69 -13.66 -8.91
N GLN A 121 -4.84 -14.18 -7.69
CA GLN A 121 -5.95 -15.03 -7.25
C GLN A 121 -7.13 -14.15 -6.82
N SER A 122 -7.72 -13.43 -7.79
CA SER A 122 -8.85 -12.51 -7.55
C SER A 122 -10.00 -13.21 -6.83
N GLY A 123 -10.55 -12.54 -5.82
CA GLY A 123 -11.67 -13.01 -5.03
C GLY A 123 -11.32 -13.97 -3.89
N LEU A 124 -10.09 -14.49 -3.78
CA LEU A 124 -9.72 -15.48 -2.76
C LEU A 124 -9.93 -14.97 -1.33
N SER A 125 -9.36 -13.81 -1.00
CA SER A 125 -9.53 -13.19 0.33
C SER A 125 -10.94 -12.69 0.58
N LEU A 126 -11.62 -12.17 -0.46
CA LEU A 126 -13.03 -11.77 -0.37
C LEU A 126 -13.95 -12.97 -0.08
N ALA A 127 -13.71 -14.12 -0.70
CA ALA A 127 -14.49 -15.33 -0.48
C ALA A 127 -14.33 -15.84 0.97
N ASN A 128 -13.11 -15.83 1.51
CA ASN A 128 -12.85 -16.19 2.91
C ASN A 128 -13.57 -15.24 3.88
N ALA A 129 -13.44 -13.92 3.68
CA ALA A 129 -14.13 -12.93 4.51
C ALA A 129 -15.67 -13.04 4.43
N LYS A 130 -16.22 -13.33 3.25
CA LYS A 130 -17.67 -13.56 3.06
C LYS A 130 -18.16 -14.83 3.74
N ARG A 131 -17.43 -15.96 3.67
CA ARG A 131 -17.78 -17.21 4.37
C ARG A 131 -17.90 -17.01 5.89
N LEU A 132 -17.04 -16.16 6.44
CA LEU A 132 -17.05 -15.77 7.85
C LEU A 132 -18.04 -14.63 8.15
N ASN A 133 -18.73 -14.10 7.15
CA ASN A 133 -19.55 -12.87 7.13
C ASN A 133 -18.90 -11.77 8.00
N LEU A 134 -17.75 -11.30 7.54
CA LEU A 134 -17.04 -10.13 8.05
C LEU A 134 -17.39 -8.90 7.19
N ALA A 135 -17.22 -7.71 7.74
CA ALA A 135 -17.18 -6.51 6.92
C ALA A 135 -15.94 -6.57 6.00
N THR A 136 -16.07 -6.08 4.76
CA THR A 136 -14.94 -5.99 3.82
C THR A 136 -14.85 -4.59 3.23
N ALA A 137 -13.65 -4.14 2.89
CA ALA A 137 -13.44 -2.88 2.18
C ALA A 137 -12.23 -2.95 1.23
N ARG A 138 -12.27 -2.19 0.13
CA ARG A 138 -11.11 -1.93 -0.75
C ARG A 138 -10.59 -0.51 -0.53
N LEU A 139 -9.29 -0.29 -0.76
CA LEU A 139 -8.74 1.07 -0.77
C LEU A 139 -9.41 1.94 -1.84
N PRO A 140 -9.58 3.25 -1.61
CA PRO A 140 -10.30 4.15 -2.52
C PRO A 140 -9.48 4.57 -3.76
N LEU A 141 -8.73 3.65 -4.37
CA LEU A 141 -7.74 3.95 -5.42
C LEU A 141 -8.36 4.71 -6.59
N ASP A 142 -9.54 4.28 -7.06
CA ASP A 142 -10.27 4.92 -8.17
C ASP A 142 -10.81 6.32 -7.83
N GLN A 143 -11.02 6.63 -6.55
CA GLN A 143 -11.56 7.90 -6.10
C GLN A 143 -10.48 9.00 -6.01
N TYR A 144 -9.21 8.62 -5.92
CA TYR A 144 -8.09 9.55 -5.74
C TYR A 144 -7.06 9.53 -6.88
N LEU A 145 -6.85 8.40 -7.57
CA LEU A 145 -5.80 8.21 -8.56
C LEU A 145 -6.35 8.03 -9.99
N HIS A 146 -5.71 8.67 -10.97
CA HIS A 146 -5.89 8.33 -12.40
C HIS A 146 -5.17 7.02 -12.71
N TRP A 147 -5.81 5.89 -12.41
CA TRP A 147 -5.20 4.57 -12.57
C TRP A 147 -4.92 4.24 -14.04
N GLU A 148 -3.68 3.87 -14.36
CA GLU A 148 -3.25 3.52 -15.72
C GLU A 148 -3.04 2.03 -15.90
N ILE A 149 -2.12 1.43 -15.13
CA ILE A 149 -1.58 0.10 -15.43
C ILE A 149 -1.43 -0.80 -14.21
N GLY A 150 -1.56 -2.10 -14.47
CA GLY A 150 -1.39 -3.16 -13.49
C GLY A 150 -2.55 -3.27 -12.50
N ALA A 151 -2.50 -4.31 -11.69
CA ALA A 151 -3.58 -4.62 -10.74
C ALA A 151 -3.54 -3.74 -9.49
N LYS A 152 -4.72 -3.54 -8.90
CA LYS A 152 -4.97 -2.77 -7.68
C LYS A 152 -4.60 -3.49 -6.39
N ASN A 153 -4.19 -4.75 -6.48
CA ASN A 153 -3.51 -5.49 -5.43
C ASN A 153 -2.17 -4.76 -5.12
N LEU A 154 -2.00 -4.39 -3.86
CA LEU A 154 -0.79 -3.76 -3.33
C LEU A 154 -0.06 -4.75 -2.43
N THR A 155 1.26 -4.60 -2.30
CA THR A 155 2.10 -5.46 -1.46
C THR A 155 1.91 -5.15 0.03
N LEU A 156 2.33 -6.05 0.92
CA LEU A 156 2.13 -5.87 2.37
C LEU A 156 2.88 -4.64 2.91
N ASP A 157 4.06 -4.35 2.37
CA ASP A 157 4.85 -3.14 2.67
C ASP A 157 4.17 -1.85 2.18
N GLN A 158 3.40 -1.89 1.07
CA GLN A 158 2.60 -0.76 0.61
C GLN A 158 1.39 -0.58 1.53
N MET A 159 0.69 -1.68 1.85
CA MET A 159 -0.48 -1.67 2.72
C MET A 159 -0.17 -1.11 4.11
N ILE A 160 0.89 -1.55 4.79
CA ILE A 160 1.27 -1.00 6.11
C ILE A 160 1.59 0.49 6.06
N ARG A 161 2.27 0.99 5.02
CA ARG A 161 2.61 2.42 4.88
C ARG A 161 1.38 3.28 4.66
N ILE A 162 0.44 2.79 3.83
CA ILE A 162 -0.89 3.39 3.64
C ILE A 162 -1.66 3.39 4.97
N MET A 163 -1.71 2.24 5.67
CA MET A 163 -2.44 2.09 6.93
C MET A 163 -1.86 2.95 8.06
N LEU A 164 -0.54 3.11 8.14
CA LEU A 164 0.10 4.02 9.11
C LEU A 164 -0.24 5.48 8.80
N SER A 165 -0.11 5.89 7.54
CA SER A 165 -0.36 7.26 7.12
C SER A 165 -1.83 7.68 7.22
N ILE A 166 -2.78 6.80 6.90
CA ILE A 166 -4.21 7.10 7.07
C ILE A 166 -4.61 7.15 8.56
N LYS A 167 -3.98 6.35 9.44
CA LYS A 167 -4.15 6.43 10.90
C LYS A 167 -3.60 7.73 11.48
N GLU A 168 -2.46 8.20 10.98
CA GLU A 168 -1.81 9.43 11.47
C GLU A 168 -2.46 10.72 10.93
N THR A 169 -2.87 10.73 9.66
CA THR A 169 -3.29 11.97 8.97
C THR A 169 -4.77 12.06 8.64
N GLY A 170 -5.48 10.93 8.54
CA GLY A 170 -6.85 10.85 8.00
C GLY A 170 -6.98 11.21 6.51
N LYS A 171 -5.88 11.45 5.78
CA LYS A 171 -5.87 11.94 4.39
C LYS A 171 -5.42 10.86 3.40
N TRP A 172 -6.29 10.53 2.45
CA TRP A 172 -5.97 9.54 1.42
C TRP A 172 -4.94 10.06 0.41
N GLU A 173 -4.88 11.36 0.19
CA GLU A 173 -3.91 12.04 -0.67
C GLU A 173 -2.48 11.85 -0.15
N GLU A 174 -2.29 11.83 1.16
CA GLU A 174 -1.00 11.52 1.79
C GLU A 174 -0.73 10.00 1.77
N ALA A 175 -1.70 9.19 2.21
CA ALA A 175 -1.53 7.75 2.31
C ALA A 175 -1.26 7.09 0.95
N LEU A 176 -1.94 7.51 -0.12
CA LEU A 176 -1.81 6.90 -1.44
C LEU A 176 -0.53 7.31 -2.19
N LYS A 177 0.30 8.22 -1.67
CA LYS A 177 1.67 8.44 -2.17
C LYS A 177 2.57 7.21 -2.06
N PHE A 178 2.17 6.21 -1.25
CA PHE A 178 2.84 4.92 -1.14
C PHE A 178 2.41 3.90 -2.21
N VAL A 179 1.40 4.22 -3.03
CA VAL A 179 1.13 3.47 -4.27
C VAL A 179 2.29 3.73 -5.25
N PRO A 180 2.82 2.72 -5.97
CA PRO A 180 3.91 2.96 -6.91
C PRO A 180 3.49 3.88 -8.07
N LYS A 181 4.17 5.02 -8.23
CA LYS A 181 3.87 6.06 -9.26
C LYS A 181 3.62 5.52 -10.67
N ARG A 182 4.35 4.47 -11.08
CA ARG A 182 4.16 3.81 -12.39
C ARG A 182 2.77 3.23 -12.63
N LYS A 183 1.88 3.17 -11.63
CA LYS A 183 0.51 2.64 -11.77
C LYS A 183 -0.53 3.73 -12.09
N TYR A 184 -0.20 5.02 -11.99
CA TYR A 184 -1.18 6.11 -12.08
C TYR A 184 -0.61 7.46 -12.57
N ASP A 185 -1.41 8.21 -13.33
CA ASP A 185 -1.05 9.50 -13.96
C ASP A 185 -1.44 10.71 -13.09
N GLY A 186 -1.02 10.68 -11.82
CA GLY A 186 -1.35 11.70 -10.81
C GLY A 186 -2.72 11.55 -10.14
N PHE A 187 -3.08 12.54 -9.31
CA PHE A 187 -4.33 12.52 -8.53
C PHE A 187 -5.44 13.38 -9.16
N HIS A 188 -6.71 12.98 -8.98
CA HIS A 188 -7.87 13.70 -9.55
C HIS A 188 -7.96 15.17 -9.12
N HIS A 189 -7.71 15.45 -7.84
CA HIS A 189 -7.77 16.81 -7.29
C HIS A 189 -6.63 17.73 -7.77
N GLU A 190 -5.52 17.18 -8.26
CA GLU A 190 -4.42 17.96 -8.84
C GLU A 190 -4.78 18.49 -10.24
N ARG A 191 -5.53 17.73 -11.04
CA ARG A 191 -6.01 18.17 -12.37
C ARG A 191 -7.08 19.25 -12.27
N ALA A 192 -8.04 19.10 -11.36
CA ALA A 192 -9.10 20.09 -11.15
C ALA A 192 -8.57 21.51 -10.83
N GLN A 193 -7.37 21.62 -10.23
CA GLN A 193 -6.72 22.91 -9.97
C GLN A 193 -5.95 23.45 -11.17
N GLN A 194 -5.51 22.59 -12.10
CA GLN A 194 -4.80 22.97 -13.33
C GLN A 194 -5.75 23.41 -14.45
N GLU A 195 -6.99 22.91 -14.46
CA GLU A 195 -8.00 23.24 -15.47
C GLU A 195 -8.70 24.60 -15.27
N ILE A 196 -8.42 25.33 -14.19
CA ILE A 196 -8.97 26.68 -13.96
C ILE A 196 -8.40 27.66 -15.00
N PRO A 197 -9.21 28.20 -15.94
CA PRO A 197 -8.69 29.04 -17.00
C PRO A 197 -8.18 30.38 -16.45
N LYS A 198 -6.94 30.76 -16.78
CA LYS A 198 -6.37 32.08 -16.45
C LYS A 198 -6.97 33.25 -17.26
N ASN A 199 -8.27 33.21 -17.58
CA ASN A 199 -8.99 34.33 -18.17
C ASN A 199 -9.47 35.32 -17.10
N ARG A 200 -8.53 35.89 -16.34
CA ARG A 200 -8.79 37.08 -15.52
C ARG A 200 -8.71 38.34 -16.39
N VAL A 201 -9.86 38.69 -16.95
CA VAL A 201 -10.33 40.06 -17.23
C VAL A 201 -9.22 41.08 -17.53
N LYS A 202 -8.91 41.30 -18.82
CA LYS A 202 -8.41 42.61 -19.24
C LYS A 202 -9.49 43.63 -18.91
N ARG A 203 -9.21 44.56 -18.02
CA ARG A 203 -10.08 45.71 -17.76
C ARG A 203 -9.92 46.67 -18.93
N ASP A 204 -10.98 46.90 -19.70
CA ASP A 204 -11.02 48.00 -20.67
C ASP A 204 -11.16 49.33 -19.94
N THR A 205 -10.07 49.82 -19.37
CA THR A 205 -9.95 51.20 -18.90
C THR A 205 -9.39 52.07 -20.02
N ASN A 206 -10.26 52.48 -20.96
CA ASN A 206 -9.95 53.53 -21.92
C ASN A 206 -11.22 54.32 -22.32
N TYR A 207 -11.81 55.03 -21.35
CA TYR A 207 -12.68 56.15 -21.65
C TYR A 207 -11.87 57.45 -21.49
N ARG A 208 -11.46 58.05 -22.61
CA ARG A 208 -10.91 59.41 -22.66
C ARG A 208 -11.89 60.29 -23.45
N PRO A 209 -12.23 61.51 -22.98
CA PRO A 209 -13.10 62.40 -23.74
C PRO A 209 -12.43 62.83 -25.05
N ARG A 210 -13.23 63.00 -26.11
CA ARG A 210 -12.79 63.70 -27.31
C ARG A 210 -12.61 65.18 -27.00
N GLN A 211 -11.53 65.77 -27.51
CA GLN A 211 -11.48 67.20 -27.83
C GLN A 211 -11.17 67.32 -29.32
N ASP A 212 -11.89 68.21 -29.98
CA ASP A 212 -11.73 68.49 -31.41
C ASP A 212 -10.47 69.33 -31.66
N GLY A 213 -9.80 69.10 -32.80
CA GLY A 213 -8.51 69.72 -33.10
C GLY A 213 -7.92 69.25 -34.43
N GLU A 214 -8.34 69.95 -35.49
CA GLU A 214 -7.86 70.06 -36.88
C GLU A 214 -6.60 69.30 -37.38
N ARG A 215 -6.66 68.88 -38.65
CA ARG A 215 -5.55 68.30 -39.43
C ARG A 215 -4.61 69.41 -39.97
N PRO A 216 -3.41 69.09 -40.48
CA PRO A 216 -3.34 68.79 -41.92
C PRO A 216 -2.37 67.67 -42.36
N PHE A 217 -2.59 67.24 -43.60
CA PHE A 217 -1.87 66.28 -44.44
C PHE A 217 -0.33 66.24 -44.34
N ARG A 218 0.25 65.04 -44.50
CA ARG A 218 1.35 64.83 -45.45
C ARG A 218 1.38 63.42 -46.06
N SER A 219 1.79 63.36 -47.32
CA SER A 219 1.88 62.19 -48.20
C SER A 219 3.19 61.41 -48.04
N GLY A 220 3.18 60.10 -48.33
CA GLY A 220 4.41 59.28 -48.45
C GLY A 220 4.10 57.87 -48.99
N GLU A 221 4.82 57.44 -50.03
CA GLU A 221 4.55 56.25 -50.84
C GLU A 221 5.58 55.10 -50.62
N ARG A 222 5.22 53.90 -51.12
CA ARG A 222 6.08 52.79 -51.61
C ARG A 222 6.77 51.80 -50.64
N ASN A 223 6.29 50.56 -50.76
CA ASN A 223 6.99 49.33 -51.23
C ASN A 223 8.40 48.97 -50.74
N GLY A 224 8.55 47.69 -50.38
CA GLY A 224 9.86 47.02 -50.27
C GLY A 224 9.77 45.52 -49.93
N GLU A 225 9.55 44.66 -50.92
CA GLU A 225 9.86 43.23 -50.78
C GLU A 225 11.39 43.00 -50.73
N ARG A 226 11.85 42.02 -49.95
CA ARG A 226 12.86 41.05 -50.41
C ARG A 226 13.03 39.84 -49.49
N THR A 227 13.10 38.69 -50.14
CA THR A 227 13.48 37.36 -49.65
C THR A 227 14.96 37.26 -49.23
N PHE A 228 15.31 36.27 -48.39
CA PHE A 228 16.47 35.38 -48.64
C PHE A 228 16.34 34.03 -47.89
N LYS A 229 17.03 33.00 -48.39
CA LYS A 229 17.01 31.60 -47.93
C LYS A 229 18.30 31.19 -47.19
N ASN A 230 18.21 30.18 -46.32
CA ASN A 230 19.03 28.95 -46.24
C ASN A 230 18.94 28.39 -44.80
N GLU A 231 18.52 27.14 -44.57
CA GLU A 231 19.20 25.86 -44.84
C GLU A 231 20.47 25.60 -43.99
N GLY A 232 20.41 24.52 -43.20
CA GLY A 232 21.49 24.02 -42.35
C GLY A 232 21.05 22.73 -41.64
N GLN A 233 21.53 21.58 -42.13
CA GLN A 233 21.13 20.24 -41.69
C GLN A 233 22.04 19.68 -40.57
N SER A 234 21.51 18.77 -39.73
CA SER A 234 22.15 17.50 -39.30
C SER A 234 21.25 16.82 -38.26
N LEU A 235 20.43 15.80 -38.56
CA LEU A 235 20.70 14.38 -38.89
C LEU A 235 21.27 13.49 -37.77
N TYR A 236 20.43 12.51 -37.40
CA TYR A 236 20.67 11.40 -36.46
C TYR A 236 21.75 10.41 -36.94
N LYS A 237 22.36 9.68 -35.99
CA LYS A 237 22.63 8.23 -36.17
C LYS A 237 22.82 7.46 -34.86
N THR A 238 22.47 6.18 -34.91
CA THR A 238 22.43 5.20 -33.80
C THR A 238 23.23 3.94 -34.16
N HIS A 239 23.53 3.09 -33.16
CA HIS A 239 24.08 1.71 -33.21
C HIS A 239 25.63 1.60 -33.27
N LYS A 240 26.33 0.62 -32.67
CA LYS A 240 25.99 -0.75 -32.22
C LYS A 240 27.11 -1.29 -31.28
N GLU A 241 26.89 -2.49 -30.72
CA GLU A 241 27.76 -3.18 -29.75
C GLU A 241 28.92 -3.99 -30.37
N SER A 242 29.96 -4.24 -29.57
CA SER A 242 30.60 -5.55 -29.27
C SER A 242 31.76 -5.26 -28.30
N GLY A 243 32.21 -6.09 -27.37
CA GLY A 243 32.02 -7.52 -27.13
C GLY A 243 33.39 -8.11 -26.78
N PHE A 244 33.64 -8.53 -25.54
CA PHE A 244 34.93 -9.10 -25.15
C PHE A 244 34.80 -10.21 -24.08
N SER A 245 35.72 -11.17 -24.12
CA SER A 245 35.66 -12.44 -23.40
C SER A 245 36.75 -12.59 -22.35
N GLY A 246 36.51 -13.45 -21.34
CA GLY A 246 37.53 -13.87 -20.37
C GLY A 246 37.01 -14.99 -19.46
N ARG A 247 37.71 -16.13 -19.42
CA ARG A 247 37.53 -17.22 -18.43
C ARG A 247 38.56 -17.02 -17.31
N ASP A 248 38.30 -17.54 -16.10
CA ASP A 248 39.23 -18.53 -15.50
C ASP A 248 38.70 -19.31 -14.27
N ARG A 249 39.57 -20.16 -13.71
CA ARG A 249 39.39 -21.27 -12.73
C ARG A 249 40.36 -21.12 -11.53
N MET A 250 40.35 -21.86 -10.41
CA MET A 250 39.54 -23.00 -9.88
C MET A 250 39.76 -23.13 -8.34
N ALA A 251 38.90 -23.91 -7.67
CA ALA A 251 39.16 -24.68 -6.42
C ALA A 251 39.43 -23.97 -5.06
N GLY A 252 39.07 -24.65 -3.95
CA GLY A 252 39.70 -24.44 -2.61
C GLY A 252 38.78 -24.35 -1.38
N MET A 253 38.58 -25.47 -0.67
CA MET A 253 38.11 -25.64 0.73
C MET A 253 39.05 -26.69 1.38
N PRO A 254 39.24 -26.84 2.72
CA PRO A 254 38.19 -26.88 3.76
C PRO A 254 38.58 -26.50 5.24
N GLY A 255 37.66 -26.74 6.20
CA GLY A 255 37.92 -26.94 7.66
C GLY A 255 37.63 -25.71 8.54
N ASP A 256 36.95 -25.76 9.70
CA ASP A 256 36.92 -26.79 10.75
C ASP A 256 35.64 -26.81 11.64
N ARG A 257 35.59 -27.73 12.63
CA ARG A 257 34.46 -28.02 13.55
C ARG A 257 34.75 -27.64 15.01
N GLU A 258 33.73 -27.19 15.76
CA GLU A 258 33.40 -27.52 17.17
C GLU A 258 32.04 -26.86 17.51
N LYS A 259 30.98 -27.42 18.13
CA LYS A 259 30.67 -28.34 19.25
C LYS A 259 30.22 -27.65 20.57
N ILE A 260 28.92 -27.78 20.84
CA ILE A 260 28.24 -27.93 22.16
C ILE A 260 28.09 -26.67 23.06
N SER A 261 26.84 -26.25 23.28
CA SER A 261 26.19 -26.30 24.62
C SER A 261 24.70 -25.89 24.59
N GLN A 262 23.86 -26.62 25.33
CA GLN A 262 22.60 -26.13 25.92
C GLN A 262 22.85 -25.97 27.43
N PRO A 263 22.13 -25.08 28.14
CA PRO A 263 20.97 -25.57 28.87
C PRO A 263 19.81 -24.56 29.05
N SER A 264 18.80 -25.02 29.80
CA SER A 264 17.77 -24.27 30.54
C SER A 264 16.62 -23.63 29.76
N ALA A 265 15.45 -24.25 29.90
CA ALA A 265 14.16 -23.65 29.59
C ALA A 265 13.78 -22.54 30.59
N THR A 266 12.99 -21.57 30.13
CA THR A 266 12.00 -20.89 30.98
C THR A 266 10.73 -20.64 30.16
N ARG A 267 9.68 -21.42 30.47
CA ARG A 267 8.32 -21.10 30.05
C ARG A 267 7.91 -19.77 30.72
N VAL A 268 7.21 -18.88 30.00
CA VAL A 268 5.74 -18.70 30.12
C VAL A 268 5.29 -17.77 28.98
N ARG A 269 4.50 -18.30 28.04
CA ARG A 269 3.55 -17.50 27.26
C ARG A 269 2.15 -17.82 27.80
N THR A 270 1.45 -16.81 28.29
CA THR A 270 0.22 -16.98 29.08
C THR A 270 -0.93 -17.53 28.23
N SER A 271 -1.38 -18.74 28.54
CA SER A 271 -2.67 -19.24 28.08
C SER A 271 -3.80 -18.56 28.84
N PHE A 272 -4.64 -17.81 28.13
CA PHE A 272 -5.93 -17.38 28.70
C PHE A 272 -6.82 -18.61 28.84
N LYS A 273 -7.01 -19.07 30.09
CA LYS A 273 -8.16 -19.90 30.44
C LYS A 273 -9.38 -18.99 30.56
N SER A 274 -10.38 -19.23 29.73
CA SER A 274 -11.71 -18.66 29.88
C SER A 274 -12.39 -19.25 31.12
N ASN A 275 -13.09 -18.40 31.87
CA ASN A 275 -14.09 -18.82 32.84
C ASN A 275 -15.11 -17.68 32.98
N ILE A 276 -16.27 -17.83 32.34
CA ILE A 276 -17.58 -17.41 32.85
C ILE A 276 -18.63 -18.06 31.95
N GLU A 277 -19.37 -19.00 32.53
CA GLU A 277 -20.62 -19.50 31.97
C GLU A 277 -21.77 -18.57 32.39
N GLY A 278 -22.87 -18.64 31.64
CA GLY A 278 -24.19 -18.48 32.25
C GLY A 278 -24.79 -17.07 32.26
N ARG A 279 -25.38 -16.68 31.12
CA ARG A 279 -26.74 -16.09 31.10
C ARG A 279 -27.39 -16.25 29.73
N ARG A 280 -28.36 -17.17 29.65
CA ARG A 280 -29.39 -17.17 28.61
C ARG A 280 -30.33 -15.98 28.87
N ASN A 281 -30.71 -15.25 27.82
CA ASN A 281 -32.14 -15.04 27.55
C ASN A 281 -32.39 -14.60 26.10
N ASP A 282 -33.60 -14.87 25.62
CA ASP A 282 -34.03 -14.63 24.24
C ASP A 282 -34.32 -13.15 23.93
N GLY A 283 -34.18 -12.76 22.65
CA GLY A 283 -34.52 -11.41 22.19
C GLY A 283 -34.53 -11.29 20.66
N LYS A 284 -35.71 -11.44 20.05
CA LYS A 284 -35.89 -11.30 18.59
C LYS A 284 -35.86 -9.83 18.14
N GLY A 285 -34.91 -9.52 17.25
CA GLY A 285 -35.11 -8.64 16.09
C GLY A 285 -35.16 -7.12 16.27
N LYS A 286 -34.34 -6.41 15.48
CA LYS A 286 -34.83 -5.55 14.38
C LYS A 286 -33.68 -5.08 13.49
N VAL A 287 -33.88 -5.13 12.18
CA VAL A 287 -33.02 -4.48 11.18
C VAL A 287 -33.44 -3.02 11.09
N TRP A 288 -32.49 -2.09 11.11
CA TRP A 288 -32.69 -0.69 10.74
C TRP A 288 -31.56 -0.28 9.79
N TRP A 289 -31.92 -0.08 8.53
CA TRP A 289 -31.23 0.83 7.62
C TRP A 289 -32.27 1.86 7.21
N ASN A 290 -31.92 3.14 7.25
CA ASN A 290 -32.54 4.19 6.46
C ASN A 290 -31.43 5.13 6.04
N ASP A 291 -31.50 5.57 4.79
CA ASP A 291 -30.59 6.54 4.19
C ASP A 291 -30.88 7.96 4.69
N GLU A 292 -29.83 8.75 4.91
CA GLU A 292 -29.75 10.21 4.74
C GLU A 292 -28.28 10.64 4.59
#